data_AF-A0A6A4QDG6-F1
#
_entry.id   AF-A0A6A4QDG6-F1
#
_cell.length_a   1.000
_cell.length_b   1.000
_cell.length_c   1.000
_cell.angle_alpha   90.00
_cell.angle_beta   90.00
_cell.angle_gamma   90.00
#
_symmetry.space_group_name_H-M   'P 1'
#
loop_
_entity.id
_entity.type
_entity.pdbx_description
1 polymer ?
#
loop_
_entity_poly.entity_id
_entity_poly.type
_entity_poly.pdbx_seq_one_letter_code
_entity_poly.pdbx_strand_id
1 'polypeptide(L)' 'MASLTSPTTTTKEIVVDISPYFRVFNDGTVERPLQSAIEPVPPLLHDPHSGISSKDVVISCNPTISARLYLPDSI' A
#
# COMPACT_ATOMS: atom_id res chain seq x y z
N MET A 1 9.90 -46.51 -5.36
CA MET A 1 10.96 -45.49 -5.31
C MET A 1 10.29 -44.12 -5.40
N ALA A 2 9.87 -43.55 -4.26
CA ALA A 2 9.26 -42.23 -4.22
C ALA A 2 10.39 -41.18 -4.32
N SER A 3 10.35 -40.36 -5.36
CA SER A 3 11.32 -39.29 -5.57
C SER A 3 11.10 -38.21 -4.51
N LEU A 4 12.10 -37.99 -3.65
CA LEU A 4 12.13 -36.90 -2.69
C LEU A 4 12.48 -35.62 -3.45
N THR A 5 11.48 -34.85 -3.87
CA THR A 5 11.71 -33.49 -4.38
C THR A 5 12.17 -32.63 -3.20
N SER A 6 13.47 -32.33 -3.13
CA SER A 6 13.99 -31.32 -2.20
C SER A 6 13.34 -29.97 -2.55
N PRO A 7 12.90 -29.17 -1.56
CA PRO A 7 12.45 -27.83 -1.85
C PRO A 7 13.67 -27.04 -2.35
N THR A 8 13.72 -26.78 -3.66
CA THR A 8 14.63 -25.81 -4.26
C THR A 8 14.31 -24.46 -3.64
N THR A 9 15.08 -24.09 -2.61
CA THR A 9 15.02 -22.79 -1.97
C THR A 9 15.71 -21.82 -2.92
N THR A 10 14.96 -21.27 -3.87
CA THR A 10 15.45 -20.16 -4.68
C THR A 10 15.73 -18.99 -3.74
N THR A 11 16.99 -18.67 -3.54
CA THR A 11 17.42 -17.49 -2.78
C THR A 11 16.90 -16.25 -3.49
N LYS A 12 16.03 -15.49 -2.81
CA LYS A 12 15.55 -14.20 -3.32
C LYS A 12 16.69 -13.18 -3.24
N GLU A 13 17.12 -12.68 -4.38
CA GLU A 13 18.15 -11.65 -4.48
C GLU A 13 17.50 -10.28 -4.66
N ILE A 14 18.00 -9.28 -3.94
CA ILE A 14 17.51 -7.90 -4.06
C ILE A 14 18.14 -7.28 -5.31
N VAL A 15 17.30 -6.86 -6.26
CA VAL A 15 17.73 -6.16 -7.49
C VAL A 15 17.64 -4.64 -7.36
N VAL A 16 16.73 -4.14 -6.52
CA VAL A 16 16.61 -2.71 -6.20
C VAL A 16 16.35 -2.56 -4.71
N ASP A 17 17.16 -1.73 -4.05
CA ASP A 17 16.98 -1.38 -2.64
C ASP A 17 16.83 0.14 -2.50
N ILE A 18 15.65 0.59 -2.05
CA ILE A 18 15.37 1.98 -1.67
C ILE A 18 14.90 1.98 -0.21
N SER A 19 15.69 1.40 0.69
CA SER A 19 15.36 1.37 2.12
C SER A 19 15.28 2.79 2.71
N PRO A 20 14.28 3.09 3.57
CA PRO A 20 13.31 2.15 4.17
C PRO A 20 12.03 1.91 3.33
N TYR A 21 11.88 2.55 2.17
CA TYR A 21 10.64 2.59 1.41
C TYR A 21 10.21 1.23 0.85
N PHE A 22 11.04 0.63 -0.01
CA PHE A 22 10.76 -0.67 -0.62
C PHE A 22 12.02 -1.36 -1.14
N ARG A 23 11.89 -2.68 -1.37
CA ARG A 23 12.90 -3.53 -1.99
C ARG A 23 12.24 -4.37 -3.07
N VAL A 24 12.91 -4.51 -4.21
CA VAL A 24 12.48 -5.35 -5.33
C VAL A 24 13.42 -6.53 -5.44
N PHE A 25 12.86 -7.73 -5.55
CA PHE A 25 13.60 -8.97 -5.72
C PHE A 25 13.63 -9.41 -7.19
N ASN A 26 14.60 -10.24 -7.54
CA ASN A 26 14.77 -10.79 -8.88
C ASN A 26 13.56 -11.61 -9.38
N ASP A 27 12.74 -12.14 -8.47
CA ASP A 27 11.49 -12.85 -8.76
C ASP A 27 10.29 -11.92 -9.01
N GLY A 28 10.51 -10.60 -8.95
CA GLY A 28 9.45 -9.58 -9.09
C GLY A 28 8.69 -9.26 -7.80
N THR A 29 9.00 -9.94 -6.68
CA THR A 29 8.43 -9.61 -5.37
C THR A 29 8.85 -8.19 -4.97
N VAL A 30 7.93 -7.44 -4.36
CA VAL A 30 8.21 -6.13 -3.78
C VAL A 30 7.84 -6.13 -2.31
N GLU A 31 8.84 -5.94 -1.45
CA GLU A 31 8.62 -5.63 -0.03
C GLU A 31 8.48 -4.12 0.15
N ARG A 32 7.51 -3.67 0.96
CA ARG A 32 7.27 -2.24 1.25
C ARG A 32 7.32 -1.97 2.76
N PRO A 33 8.49 -2.08 3.42
CA PRO A 33 8.59 -2.04 4.88
C PRO A 33 8.03 -0.75 5.49
N LEU A 34 8.32 0.41 4.88
CA LEU A 34 7.81 1.69 5.38
C LEU A 34 6.28 1.79 5.27
N GLN A 35 5.69 1.30 4.17
CA GLN A 35 4.24 1.36 4.02
C GLN A 35 3.51 0.52 5.07
N SER A 36 4.09 -0.61 5.48
CA SER A 36 3.56 -1.42 6.58
C SER A 36 3.67 -0.75 7.95
N ALA A 37 4.56 0.25 8.10
CA ALA A 37 4.74 0.99 9.35
C ALA A 37 3.89 2.27 9.43
N ILE A 38 3.28 2.70 8.32
CA ILE A 38 2.44 3.90 8.26
C ILE A 38 0.98 3.50 8.48
N GLU A 39 0.39 3.99 9.56
CA GLU A 39 -1.04 3.83 9.83
C GLU A 39 -1.88 4.71 8.89
N PRO A 40 -2.89 4.15 8.20
CA PRO A 40 -3.81 4.93 7.38
C PRO A 40 -4.60 5.93 8.23
N VAL A 41 -4.64 7.20 7.81
CA VAL A 41 -5.47 8.21 8.47
C VAL A 41 -6.93 8.04 8.01
N PRO A 42 -7.89 7.85 8.93
CA PRO A 42 -9.29 7.73 8.56
C PRO A 42 -9.83 9.05 8.00
N PRO A 43 -10.88 9.02 7.14
CA PRO A 43 -11.57 10.25 6.75
C PRO A 43 -12.19 10.91 8.00
N LEU A 44 -12.07 12.23 8.08
CA LEU A 44 -12.54 13.04 9.21
C LEU A 44 -13.48 14.13 8.70
N LEU A 45 -14.62 14.28 9.36
CA LEU A 45 -15.58 15.35 9.12
C LEU A 45 -15.22 16.56 10.00
N HIS A 46 -15.20 17.75 9.41
CA HIS A 46 -14.82 19.01 10.08
C HIS A 46 -13.51 18.88 10.88
N ASP A 47 -12.41 18.54 10.19
CA ASP A 47 -11.11 18.46 10.85
C ASP A 47 -10.76 19.82 11.49
N PRO A 48 -10.64 19.91 12.83
CA PRO A 48 -10.42 21.17 13.52
C PRO A 48 -9.05 21.78 13.22
N HIS A 49 -8.10 21.01 12.68
CA HIS A 49 -6.77 21.50 12.34
C HIS A 49 -6.71 22.09 10.94
N SER A 50 -7.46 21.53 9.98
CA SER A 50 -7.40 21.93 8.58
C SER A 50 -8.62 22.70 8.07
N GLY A 51 -9.77 22.64 8.77
CA GLY A 51 -11.04 23.19 8.26
C GLY A 51 -11.55 22.45 7.02
N ILE A 52 -11.20 21.17 6.89
CA ILE A 52 -11.52 20.35 5.73
C ILE A 52 -12.24 19.08 6.21
N SER A 53 -13.31 18.73 5.52
CA SER A 53 -13.97 17.44 5.65
C SER A 53 -13.45 16.47 4.59
N SER A 54 -13.26 15.20 4.95
CA SER A 54 -12.82 14.17 4.02
C SER A 54 -13.71 12.93 4.05
N LYS A 55 -13.82 12.24 2.91
CA LYS A 55 -14.58 11.00 2.78
C LYS A 55 -14.02 10.09 1.68
N ASP A 56 -13.95 8.79 1.97
CA ASP A 56 -13.62 7.77 0.97
C ASP A 56 -14.85 7.33 0.17
N VAL A 57 -14.68 7.17 -1.14
CA VAL A 57 -15.70 6.71 -2.08
C VAL A 57 -15.13 5.67 -3.05
N VAL A 58 -15.98 4.73 -3.46
CA VAL A 58 -15.70 3.79 -4.56
C VAL A 58 -16.38 4.34 -5.82
N ILE A 59 -15.61 4.58 -6.87
CA ILE A 59 -16.05 5.11 -8.16
C ILE A 59 -16.48 3.96 -9.08
N SER A 60 -15.72 2.87 -9.07
CA SER A 60 -15.99 1.67 -9.86
C SER A 60 -15.56 0.44 -9.06
N CYS A 61 -16.32 -0.64 -9.16
CA CYS A 61 -15.94 -1.92 -8.58
C CYS A 61 -15.13 -2.79 -9.55
N ASN A 62 -15.27 -2.57 -10.86
CA ASN A 62 -14.56 -3.32 -11.90
C ASN A 62 -14.10 -2.40 -13.07
N PRO A 63 -12.84 -1.96 -13.09
CA PRO A 63 -11.81 -2.20 -12.08
C PRO A 63 -12.12 -1.47 -10.78
N THR A 64 -11.52 -1.89 -9.67
CA THR A 64 -11.64 -1.19 -8.39
C THR A 64 -10.94 0.16 -8.47
N ILE A 65 -11.74 1.23 -8.47
CA ILE A 65 -11.27 2.61 -8.46
C ILE A 65 -11.92 3.29 -7.25
N SER A 66 -11.10 3.82 -6.36
CA SER A 66 -11.53 4.59 -5.20
C SER A 66 -10.83 5.95 -5.16
N ALA A 67 -11.43 6.89 -4.46
CA ALA A 67 -10.86 8.21 -4.24
C ALA A 67 -11.25 8.73 -2.85
N ARG A 68 -10.42 9.61 -2.29
CA ARG A 68 -10.77 10.44 -1.14
C ARG A 68 -11.20 11.81 -1.64
N LEU A 69 -12.42 12.20 -1.29
CA LEU A 69 -12.95 13.54 -1.53
C LEU A 69 -12.58 14.44 -0.35
N TYR A 70 -12.27 15.70 -0.64
CA TYR A 70 -12.01 16.74 0.33
C TYR A 70 -12.95 17.92 0.07
N LEU A 71 -13.62 18.39 1.11
CA LEU A 71 -14.54 19.51 1.08
C LEU A 71 -14.03 20.58 2.05
N PRO A 72 -13.57 21.74 1.57
CA PRO A 72 -13.27 22.88 2.42
C PRO A 72 -14.52 23.39 3.11
N ASP A 73 -14.38 23.92 4.32
CA ASP A 73 -15.44 24.69 4.96
C ASP A 73 -15.79 25.91 4.08
N SER A 74 -17.08 26.23 4.01
CA SER A 74 -17.52 27.45 3.31
C SER A 74 -17.04 28.67 4.09
N ILE A 75 -16.34 29.58 3.40
CA ILE A 75 -16.00 30.92 3.92
C ILE A 75 -17.26 31.69 4.29
#